data_AF-A0A2X3JCI0-F1
#
_entry.id   AF-A0A2X3JCI0-F1
#
_cell.length_a   1.000
_cell.length_b   1.000
_cell.length_c   1.000
_cell.angle_alpha   90.00
_cell.angle_beta   90.00
_cell.angle_gamma   90.00
#
_symmetry.space_group_name_H-M   'P 1'
#
loop_
_entity.id
_entity.type
_entity.pdbx_description
1 polymer ?
#
loop_
_entity_poly.entity_id
_entity_poly.type
_entity_poly.pdbx_seq_one_letter_code
_entity_poly.pdbx_strand_id
1 'polypeptide(L)'
;MLETAADLRFAPEFVARHIAEWQHQNPLDLIITGCQSSEGQNGQTPFLLAEMLGWPCFTQVERFTLDALFITLDSVLNMGCVVAGFACLR
;
A
#
# COMPACT_ATOMS: atom_id res chain seq x y z
N MET A 1 -18.50 -15.44 -10.80
CA MET A 1 -18.03 -14.95 -9.49
C MET A 1 -17.02 -15.97 -9.01
N LEU A 2 -15.73 -15.65 -9.03
CA LEU A 2 -14.71 -16.56 -8.49
C LEU A 2 -14.87 -16.62 -6.96
N GLU A 3 -14.81 -17.81 -6.38
CA GLU A 3 -14.77 -17.98 -4.93
C GLU A 3 -13.39 -17.56 -4.41
N THR A 4 -13.26 -16.30 -4.03
CA THR A 4 -11.98 -15.69 -3.63
C THR A 4 -11.63 -15.90 -2.15
N ALA A 5 -12.58 -16.34 -1.31
CA ALA A 5 -12.42 -16.41 0.14
C ALA A 5 -11.35 -17.43 0.61
N ALA A 6 -11.09 -18.48 -0.18
CA ALA A 6 -10.09 -19.50 0.14
C ALA A 6 -8.76 -19.33 -0.62
N ASP A 7 -8.70 -18.41 -1.58
CA ASP A 7 -7.50 -18.18 -2.37
C ASP A 7 -6.63 -17.13 -1.67
N LEU A 8 -5.47 -17.59 -1.17
CA LEU A 8 -4.52 -16.76 -0.42
C LEU A 8 -4.06 -15.52 -1.17
N ARG A 9 -4.15 -15.50 -2.51
CA ARG A 9 -3.82 -14.33 -3.34
C ARG A 9 -4.76 -13.15 -3.11
N PHE A 10 -5.95 -13.41 -2.55
CA PHE A 10 -6.94 -12.39 -2.22
C PHE A 10 -7.11 -12.19 -0.70
N ALA A 11 -6.32 -12.91 0.12
CA ALA A 11 -6.27 -12.70 1.56
C ALA A 11 -5.33 -11.53 1.88
N PRO A 12 -5.86 -10.37 2.33
CA PRO A 12 -5.10 -9.13 2.39
C PRO A 12 -3.96 -9.18 3.41
N GLU A 13 -4.16 -9.86 4.54
CA GLU A 13 -3.12 -10.07 5.55
C GLU A 13 -1.98 -10.95 5.02
N PHE A 14 -2.31 -12.01 4.28
CA PHE A 14 -1.30 -12.91 3.69
C PHE A 14 -0.42 -12.16 2.68
N VAL A 15 -1.05 -11.38 1.80
CA VAL A 15 -0.35 -10.58 0.79
C VAL A 15 0.49 -9.49 1.46
N ALA A 16 -0.08 -8.72 2.40
CA ALA A 16 0.62 -7.67 3.13
C ALA A 16 1.87 -8.21 3.83
N ARG A 17 1.74 -9.37 4.51
CA ARG A 17 2.87 -10.00 5.20
C ARG A 17 3.99 -10.41 4.25
N HIS A 18 3.67 -10.99 3.10
CA HIS A 18 4.70 -11.36 2.11
C HIS A 18 5.43 -10.14 1.54
N ILE A 19 4.71 -9.03 1.33
CA ILE A 19 5.33 -7.77 0.90
C ILE A 19 6.23 -7.22 2.00
N ALA A 20 5.78 -7.23 3.26
CA ALA A 20 6.58 -6.77 4.40
C ALA A 20 7.86 -7.60 4.59
N GLU A 21 7.77 -8.92 4.49
CA GLU A 21 8.91 -9.84 4.55
C GLU A 21 9.90 -9.56 3.41
N TRP A 22 9.41 -9.37 2.18
CA TRP A 22 10.25 -9.02 1.04
C TRP A 22 10.94 -7.67 1.21
N GLN A 23 10.21 -6.65 1.69
CA GLN A 23 10.73 -5.31 1.97
C GLN A 23 11.83 -5.34 3.03
N HIS A 24 11.71 -6.20 4.05
CA HIS A 24 12.76 -6.35 5.07
C HIS A 24 14.06 -6.91 4.48
N GLN A 25 13.96 -7.73 3.43
CA GLN A 25 15.11 -8.29 2.72
C GLN A 25 15.63 -7.37 1.60
N ASN A 26 14.78 -6.50 1.07
CA ASN A 26 15.04 -5.64 -0.08
C ASN A 26 14.52 -4.23 0.22
N PRO A 27 15.25 -3.43 1.01
CA PRO A 27 14.76 -2.16 1.52
C PRO A 27 14.56 -1.15 0.39
N LEU A 28 13.30 -0.79 0.14
CA LEU A 28 12.88 0.38 -0.64
C LEU A 28 12.46 1.52 0.29
N ASP A 29 12.43 2.75 -0.22
CA ASP A 29 11.96 3.93 0.55
C ASP A 29 10.46 4.21 0.35
N LEU A 30 9.86 3.60 -0.66
CA LEU A 30 8.47 3.85 -1.08
C LEU A 30 7.82 2.61 -1.65
N ILE A 31 6.58 2.34 -1.23
CA ILE A 31 5.72 1.30 -1.81
C ILE A 31 4.42 1.96 -2.30
N ILE A 32 4.11 1.76 -3.58
CA ILE A 32 2.88 2.27 -4.21
C ILE A 32 1.98 1.08 -4.52
N THR A 33 0.71 1.18 -4.14
CA THR A 33 -0.28 0.12 -4.35
C THR A 33 -1.56 0.68 -4.96
N GLY A 34 -2.28 -0.13 -5.74
CA GLY A 34 -3.65 0.24 -6.12
C GLY A 34 -4.59 0.26 -4.90
N CYS A 35 -5.72 0.96 -5.00
CA CYS A 35 -6.68 1.07 -3.89
C CYS A 35 -7.37 -0.27 -3.57
N GLN A 36 -7.66 -1.05 -4.60
CA GLN A 36 -8.24 -2.38 -4.51
C GLN A 36 -8.00 -3.12 -5.82
N SER A 37 -7.89 -4.44 -5.74
CA SER A 37 -8.03 -5.31 -6.91
C SER A 37 -9.52 -5.53 -7.23
N SER A 38 -9.84 -5.76 -8.50
CA SER A 38 -11.20 -6.14 -8.91
C SER A 38 -11.65 -7.47 -8.30
N GLU A 39 -10.68 -8.37 -8.07
CA GLU A 39 -10.86 -9.65 -7.40
C GLU A 39 -10.53 -9.52 -5.91
N GLY A 40 -11.31 -10.13 -5.02
CA GLY A 40 -11.08 -10.08 -3.57
C GLY A 40 -11.55 -8.80 -2.86
N GLN A 41 -11.58 -7.65 -3.56
CA GLN A 41 -12.32 -6.41 -3.24
C GLN A 41 -12.38 -5.97 -1.76
N ASN A 42 -11.32 -6.22 -0.98
CA ASN A 42 -11.31 -5.86 0.44
C ASN A 42 -10.67 -4.48 0.71
N GLY A 43 -9.80 -4.00 -0.19
CA GLY A 43 -9.09 -2.72 -0.03
C GLY A 43 -8.17 -2.63 1.19
N GLN A 44 -7.83 -3.76 1.82
CA GLN A 44 -7.17 -3.79 3.14
C GLN A 44 -5.65 -3.95 3.08
N THR A 45 -5.12 -4.60 2.03
CA THR A 45 -3.69 -4.92 1.90
C THR A 45 -2.75 -3.74 2.21
N PRO A 46 -2.93 -2.53 1.65
CA PRO A 46 -1.99 -1.44 1.90
C PRO A 46 -2.02 -0.90 3.34
N PHE A 47 -3.18 -0.96 3.99
CA PHE A 47 -3.30 -0.54 5.40
C PHE A 47 -2.57 -1.51 6.32
N LEU A 48 -2.78 -2.82 6.11
CA LEU A 48 -2.10 -3.87 6.87
C LEU A 48 -0.59 -3.83 6.63
N LEU A 49 -0.16 -3.59 5.39
CA LEU A 49 1.25 -3.47 5.06
C LEU A 49 1.90 -2.30 5.79
N ALA A 50 1.27 -1.12 5.76
CA ALA A 50 1.78 0.05 6.45
C ALA A 50 1.85 -0.15 7.97
N GLU A 51 0.86 -0.81 8.56
CA GLU A 51 0.85 -1.20 9.97
C GLU A 51 2.02 -2.14 10.30
N MET A 52 2.20 -3.21 9.49
CA MET A 52 3.30 -4.18 9.68
C MET A 52 4.69 -3.54 9.55
N LEU A 53 4.85 -2.58 8.65
CA LEU A 53 6.13 -1.87 8.46
C LEU A 53 6.34 -0.70 9.43
N GLY A 54 5.29 -0.27 10.14
CA GLY A 54 5.31 0.96 10.95
C GLY A 54 5.48 2.23 10.10
N TRP A 55 4.98 2.22 8.86
CA TRP A 55 5.11 3.31 7.90
C TRP A 55 3.82 4.14 7.82
N PRO A 56 3.91 5.43 7.45
CA PRO A 56 2.70 6.19 7.16
C PRO A 56 2.01 5.68 5.89
N CYS A 57 0.68 5.69 5.92
CA CYS A 57 -0.20 5.25 4.84
C CYS A 57 -1.05 6.43 4.37
N PHE A 58 -0.92 6.78 3.10
CA PHE A 58 -1.70 7.83 2.46
C PHE A 58 -2.63 7.23 1.42
N THR A 59 -3.91 7.54 1.54
CA THR A 59 -4.96 7.00 0.67
C THR A 59 -5.49 8.10 -0.23
N GLN A 60 -6.25 7.72 -1.27
CA GLN A 60 -6.91 8.66 -2.16
C GLN A 60 -5.92 9.61 -2.86
N VAL A 61 -4.72 9.12 -3.15
CA VAL A 61 -3.67 9.87 -3.84
C VAL A 61 -4.01 9.90 -5.33
N GLU A 62 -4.22 11.09 -5.88
CA GLU A 62 -4.42 11.31 -7.32
C GLU A 62 -3.09 11.59 -8.02
N ARG A 63 -2.22 12.34 -7.34
CA ARG A 63 -0.88 12.69 -7.83
C ARG A 63 0.09 12.67 -6.68
N PHE A 64 1.31 12.24 -6.96
CA PHE A 64 2.43 12.42 -6.07
C PHE A 64 3.65 12.90 -6.84
N THR A 65 4.50 13.64 -6.15
CA THR A 65 5.85 13.96 -6.64
C THR A 65 6.86 13.49 -5.62
N LEU A 66 8.00 13.03 -6.14
CA LEU A 66 9.13 12.59 -5.34
C LEU A 66 10.27 13.58 -5.55
N ASP A 67 10.65 14.26 -4.48
CA ASP A 67 11.90 15.01 -4.37
C ASP A 67 12.86 14.22 -3.46
N ALA A 68 14.15 14.50 -3.51
CA ALA A 68 15.23 13.71 -2.92
C ALA A 68 14.97 13.21 -1.48
N LEU A 69 14.26 14.00 -0.66
CA LEU A 69 13.92 13.65 0.73
C LEU A 69 12.42 13.77 1.04
N PHE A 70 11.59 14.12 0.06
CA PHE A 70 10.20 14.49 0.31
C PHE A 70 9.26 13.86 -0.70
N ILE A 71 8.13 13.37 -0.19
CA ILE A 71 7.00 12.95 -1.01
C ILE A 71 5.90 13.99 -0.81
N THR A 72 5.48 14.64 -1.89
CA THR A 72 4.31 15.53 -1.90
C THR A 72 3.14 14.78 -2.51
N LEU A 73 1.97 14.87 -1.87
CA LEU A 73 0.78 14.15 -2.26
C LEU A 73 -0.38 15.12 -2.49
N ASP A 74 -1.04 14.99 -3.64
CA ASP A 74 -2.33 15.60 -3.89
C ASP A 74 -3.42 14.54 -3.67
N SER A 75 -4.30 14.80 -2.70
CA SER A 75 -5.43 13.94 -2.38
C SER A 75 -6.75 14.60 -2.76
N VAL A 76 -7.59 13.88 -3.49
CA VAL A 76 -8.99 14.25 -3.73
C VAL A 76 -9.85 13.15 -3.16
N LEU A 77 -10.92 13.51 -2.43
CA LEU A 77 -11.82 12.58 -1.71
C LEU A 77 -12.57 11.57 -2.60
N ASN A 78 -12.28 11.51 -3.90
CA ASN A 78 -12.89 10.60 -4.86
C ASN A 78 -11.82 9.73 -5.57
N MET A 79 -11.82 8.44 -5.24
CA MET A 79 -11.18 7.34 -6.00
C MET A 79 -9.70 7.53 -6.36
N GLY A 80 -8.80 7.48 -5.39
CA GLY A 80 -7.34 7.57 -5.60
C GLY A 80 -6.53 6.43 -4.98
N CYS A 81 -5.30 6.26 -5.47
CA CYS A 81 -4.29 5.26 -5.14
C CYS A 81 -3.94 5.23 -3.63
N VAL A 82 -3.37 4.13 -3.13
CA VAL A 82 -2.83 4.06 -1.75
C VAL A 82 -1.31 3.99 -1.81
N VAL A 83 -0.67 5.02 -1.24
CA VAL A 83 0.77 5.16 -1.15
C VAL A 83 1.19 4.87 0.29
N ALA A 84 1.92 3.78 0.49
CA ALA A 84 2.60 3.48 1.74
C ALA A 84 4.06 3.89 1.59
N GLY A 85 4.41 5.05 2.12
CA GLY A 85 5.73 5.64 1.93
C GLY A 85 6.35 6.01 3.25
N PHE A 86 7.68 5.98 3.34
CA PHE A 86 8.37 6.56 4.48
C PHE A 86 8.28 8.10 4.39
N ALA A 87 7.35 8.71 5.11
CA ALA A 87 7.27 10.17 5.20
C ALA A 87 8.25 10.71 6.25
N CYS A 88 9.55 10.71 5.94
CA CYS A 88 10.64 11.46 6.61
C CYS A 88 10.82 11.17 8.14
N LEU A 89 12.02 10.93 8.67
CA LEU A 89 12.94 12.00 9.10
C LEU A 89 14.34 11.40 9.39
N ARG A 90 15.25 11.50 8.42
CA ARG A 90 16.66 11.75 8.70
C ARG A 90 17.33 12.55 7.59
#